data_AF-A0A3P7P437-F1
#
_entry.id   AF-A0A3P7P437-F1
#
_cell.length_a   1.000
_cell.length_b   1.000
_cell.length_c   1.000
_cell.angle_alpha   90.00
_cell.angle_beta   90.00
_cell.angle_gamma   90.00
#
_symmetry.space_group_name_H-M   'P 1'
#
loop_
_entity.id
_entity.type
_entity.pdbx_description
1 polymer ?
#
loop_
_entity_poly.entity_id
_entity_poly.type
_entity_poly.pdbx_seq_one_letter_code
_entity_poly.pdbx_strand_id
1 'polypeptide(L)'
;MRVVYLCQPLLRHAPRPPSTLSLFLVVNCVKVERYYQRALEIYISALGINDPNVLKTKNNLASAYLKQAKYEEAEALYKEVLTRAHEAEFGKISESN
;
A
#
# COMPACT_ATOMS: atom_id res chain seq x y z
N MET A 1 -29.66 -10.73 -4.70
CA MET A 1 -29.25 -9.33 -4.43
C MET A 1 -29.83 -8.99 -3.06
N ARG A 2 -29.13 -8.57 -2.01
CA ARG A 2 -27.90 -7.77 -1.86
C ARG A 2 -27.29 -8.08 -0.47
N VAL A 3 -25.95 -8.14 -0.44
CA VAL A 3 -25.04 -7.66 0.63
C VAL A 3 -25.18 -8.27 2.03
N VAL A 4 -24.48 -9.39 2.25
CA VAL A 4 -24.01 -9.82 3.58
C VAL A 4 -22.64 -10.49 3.43
N TYR A 5 -21.56 -9.73 3.58
CA TYR A 5 -20.24 -10.22 3.99
C TYR A 5 -19.63 -9.11 4.87
N LEU A 6 -20.16 -8.93 6.09
CA LEU A 6 -19.67 -9.55 7.32
C LEU A 6 -18.18 -9.27 7.57
N CYS A 7 -17.96 -8.11 8.17
CA CYS A 7 -16.99 -7.97 9.24
C CYS A 7 -17.49 -8.85 10.42
N GLN A 8 -16.99 -10.07 10.57
CA GLN A 8 -17.27 -10.92 11.72
C GLN A 8 -15.97 -11.58 12.23
N PRO A 9 -15.68 -11.53 13.55
CA PRO A 9 -14.40 -11.93 14.11
C PRO A 9 -14.36 -13.44 14.33
N LEU A 10 -13.43 -14.15 13.70
CA LEU A 10 -13.21 -15.59 13.92
C LEU A 10 -11.76 -15.88 14.30
N LEU A 11 -11.41 -15.48 15.53
CA LEU A 11 -10.41 -16.16 16.35
C LEU A 11 -10.96 -17.53 16.77
N ARG A 12 -10.83 -18.57 15.93
CA ARG A 12 -10.95 -19.98 16.38
C ARG A 12 -10.35 -21.05 15.47
N HIS A 13 -9.57 -20.68 14.47
CA HIS A 13 -8.67 -21.61 13.82
C HIS A 13 -7.24 -21.17 14.09
N ALA A 14 -6.48 -22.00 14.81
CA ALA A 14 -5.04 -21.86 14.89
C ALA A 14 -4.52 -21.67 13.44
N PRO A 15 -3.65 -20.67 13.18
CA PRO A 15 -3.14 -20.44 11.85
C PRO A 15 -2.51 -21.76 11.37
N ARG A 16 -3.03 -22.34 10.27
CA ARG A 16 -2.37 -23.48 9.64
C ARG A 16 -0.91 -23.05 9.39
N PRO A 17 0.09 -23.88 9.74
CA PRO A 17 1.47 -23.53 9.44
C PRO A 17 1.56 -23.20 7.95
N PRO A 18 2.11 -22.03 7.58
CA PRO A 18 2.19 -21.64 6.19
C PRO A 18 2.91 -22.76 5.43
N SER A 19 2.31 -23.21 4.33
CA SER A 19 2.99 -24.14 3.42
C SER A 19 4.33 -23.53 2.99
N THR A 20 5.31 -24.35 2.62
CA THR A 20 6.61 -23.86 2.13
C THR A 20 6.47 -22.82 1.01
N LEU A 21 5.45 -22.96 0.16
CA LEU A 21 5.07 -21.97 -0.85
C LEU A 21 4.54 -20.66 -0.24
N SER A 22 3.69 -20.72 0.79
CA SER A 22 3.21 -19.53 1.50
C SER A 22 4.36 -18.78 2.17
N LEU A 23 5.28 -19.48 2.82
CA LEU A 23 6.45 -18.86 3.45
C LEU A 23 7.39 -18.25 2.40
N PHE A 24 7.65 -18.94 1.28
CA PHE A 24 8.44 -18.42 0.17
C PHE A 24 7.82 -17.17 -0.45
N LEU A 25 6.50 -17.16 -0.67
CA LEU A 25 5.77 -16.00 -1.19
C LEU A 25 5.87 -14.81 -0.23
N VAL A 26 5.68 -15.02 1.08
CA VAL A 26 5.78 -13.96 2.09
C VAL A 26 7.21 -13.41 2.16
N VAL A 27 8.24 -14.27 2.20
CA VAL A 27 9.65 -13.84 2.22
C VAL A 27 10.02 -13.02 0.98
N ASN A 28 9.54 -13.42 -0.19
CA ASN A 28 9.76 -12.63 -1.42
C ASN A 28 9.03 -11.28 -1.37
N CYS A 29 7.81 -11.23 -0.83
CA CYS A 29 7.08 -9.96 -0.69
C CYS A 29 7.77 -8.99 0.28
N VAL A 30 8.36 -9.49 1.37
CA VAL A 30 9.15 -8.67 2.31
C VAL A 30 10.43 -8.13 1.67
N LYS A 31 11.10 -8.90 0.80
CA LYS A 31 12.24 -8.40 0.02
C LYS A 31 11.80 -7.30 -0.94
N VAL A 32 10.68 -7.49 -1.64
CA VAL A 32 10.13 -6.52 -2.60
C VAL A 32 9.73 -5.22 -1.90
N GLU A 33 9.11 -5.29 -0.71
CA GLU A 33 8.80 -4.13 0.13
C GLU A 33 10.04 -3.28 0.42
N ARG A 34 11.15 -3.91 0.85
CA ARG A 34 12.40 -3.19 1.14
C ARG A 34 12.96 -2.48 -0.09
N TYR A 35 12.91 -3.11 -1.28
CA TYR A 35 13.36 -2.47 -2.51
C TYR A 35 12.50 -1.25 -2.86
N TYR A 36 11.18 -1.34 -2.68
CA TYR A 36 10.29 -0.20 -2.91
C TYR A 36 10.49 0.92 -1.89
N GLN A 37 10.72 0.61 -0.61
CA GLN A 37 11.07 1.63 0.39
C GLN A 37 12.37 2.35 0.03
N ARG A 38 13.40 1.61 -0.40
CA ARG A 38 14.67 2.22 -0.80
C ARG A 38 14.54 3.05 -2.07
N ALA A 39 13.79 2.58 -3.06
CA ALA A 39 13.49 3.34 -4.27
C ALA A 39 12.70 4.62 -3.94
N LEU A 40 11.76 4.54 -2.99
CA LEU A 40 10.99 5.70 -2.54
C LEU A 40 11.90 6.78 -1.93
N GLU A 41 12.84 6.42 -1.07
CA GLU A 41 13.80 7.37 -0.48
C GLU A 41 14.64 8.07 -1.56
N ILE A 42 15.12 7.30 -2.54
CA ILE A 42 15.91 7.84 -3.67
C ILE A 42 15.05 8.78 -4.51
N TYR A 43 13.81 8.40 -4.84
CA TYR A 43 12.94 9.26 -5.64
C TYR A 43 12.48 10.51 -4.88
N ILE A 44 12.21 10.41 -3.59
CA ILE A 44 11.87 11.58 -2.77
C ILE A 44 13.04 12.56 -2.72
N SER A 45 14.27 12.06 -2.55
CA SER A 45 15.46 12.91 -2.49
C SER A 45 15.85 13.51 -3.86
N ALA A 46 15.62 12.78 -4.96
CA ALA A 46 16.01 13.24 -6.29
C ALA A 46 14.93 14.09 -7.00
N LEU A 47 13.66 13.73 -6.86
CA LEU A 47 12.54 14.30 -7.64
C LEU A 47 11.57 15.11 -6.76
N GLY A 48 11.64 14.93 -5.44
CA GLY A 48 10.72 15.56 -4.49
C GLY A 48 9.46 14.75 -4.24
N ILE A 49 8.76 15.08 -3.16
CA ILE A 49 7.65 14.30 -2.61
C ILE A 49 6.40 14.28 -3.53
N ASN A 50 6.31 15.19 -4.51
CA ASN A 50 5.16 15.38 -5.39
C ASN A 50 5.36 14.79 -6.80
N ASP A 51 6.48 14.11 -7.04
CA ASP A 51 6.75 13.54 -8.35
C ASP A 51 5.86 12.31 -8.63
N PRO A 52 5.30 12.16 -9.85
CA PRO A 52 4.50 10.99 -10.22
C PRO A 52 5.20 9.65 -9.99
N ASN A 53 6.53 9.59 -10.09
CA ASN A 53 7.31 8.37 -9.83
C ASN A 53 7.30 7.99 -8.34
N VAL A 54 7.27 8.98 -7.43
CA VAL A 54 7.10 8.74 -6.00
C VAL A 54 5.72 8.13 -5.73
N LEU A 55 4.67 8.71 -6.31
CA LEU A 55 3.29 8.20 -6.17
C LEU A 55 3.15 6.78 -6.73
N LYS A 56 3.73 6.51 -7.90
CA LYS A 56 3.74 5.17 -8.51
C LYS A 56 4.48 4.14 -7.65
N THR A 57 5.59 4.54 -7.04
CA THR A 57 6.36 3.67 -6.14
C THR A 57 5.58 3.37 -4.85
N LYS A 58 4.85 4.34 -4.29
CA LYS A 58 3.94 4.10 -3.15
C LYS A 58 2.81 3.13 -3.49
N ASN A 59 2.23 3.22 -4.68
CA ASN A 59 1.19 2.28 -5.12
C ASN A 59 1.72 0.83 -5.22
N ASN A 60 2.94 0.67 -5.75
CA ASN A 60 3.60 -0.65 -5.80
C ASN A 60 3.92 -1.20 -4.40
N LEU A 61 4.28 -0.33 -3.45
CA LEU A 61 4.46 -0.68 -2.04
C LEU A 61 3.16 -1.17 -1.41
N ALA A 62 2.05 -0.46 -1.63
CA ALA A 62 0.72 -0.87 -1.15
C ALA A 62 0.31 -2.25 -1.72
N SER A 63 0.58 -2.50 -2.99
CA SER A 63 0.35 -3.81 -3.62
C SER A 63 1.18 -4.94 -2.97
N ALA A 64 2.40 -4.64 -2.53
CA ALA A 64 3.23 -5.59 -1.79
C ALA A 64 2.66 -5.88 -0.40
N TYR A 65 2.11 -4.88 0.29
CA TYR A 65 1.43 -5.06 1.57
C TYR A 65 0.16 -5.91 1.46
N LEU A 66 -0.64 -5.73 0.40
CA LEU A 66 -1.81 -6.60 0.14
C LEU A 66 -1.42 -8.08 0.05
N LYS A 67 -0.30 -8.39 -0.60
CA LYS A 67 0.22 -9.77 -0.71
C LYS A 67 0.72 -10.34 0.63
N GLN A 68 1.06 -9.47 1.58
CA GLN A 68 1.45 -9.84 2.94
C GLN A 68 0.27 -9.85 3.92
N ALA A 69 -0.97 -9.66 3.44
CA ALA A 69 -2.17 -9.48 4.26
C ALA A 69 -2.13 -8.27 5.22
N LYS A 70 -1.30 -7.27 4.89
CA LYS A 70 -1.19 -5.98 5.60
C LYS A 70 -2.16 -4.96 5.01
N TYR A 71 -3.45 -5.18 5.20
CA TYR A 71 -4.49 -4.40 4.53
C TYR A 71 -4.56 -2.94 4.99
N GLU A 72 -4.40 -2.69 6.29
CA GLU A 72 -4.46 -1.33 6.85
C GLU A 72 -3.32 -0.43 6.31
N GLU A 73 -2.11 -0.96 6.25
CA GLU A 73 -0.92 -0.27 5.73
C GLU A 73 -1.07 0.02 4.22
N ALA A 74 -1.64 -0.93 3.47
CA ALA A 74 -1.94 -0.74 2.05
C ALA A 74 -3.02 0.34 1.84
N GLU A 75 -4.09 0.33 2.62
CA GLU A 75 -5.18 1.30 2.53
C GLU A 75 -4.70 2.72 2.80
N ALA A 76 -3.87 2.91 3.83
CA ALA A 76 -3.29 4.21 4.15
C ALA A 76 -2.47 4.78 2.98
N LEU A 77 -1.64 3.94 2.35
CA LEU A 77 -0.86 4.34 1.18
C LEU A 77 -1.73 4.67 -0.03
N TYR A 78 -2.77 3.87 -0.30
CA TYR A 78 -3.70 4.16 -1.39
C TYR A 78 -4.42 5.49 -1.20
N LYS A 79 -4.88 5.78 0.02
CA LYS A 79 -5.50 7.07 0.36
C LYS A 79 -4.53 8.22 0.10
N GLU A 80 -3.29 8.11 0.58
CA GLU A 80 -2.28 9.16 0.36
C GLU A 80 -2.02 9.40 -1.14
N VAL A 81 -1.87 8.32 -1.92
CA VAL A 81 -1.65 8.42 -3.37
C VAL A 81 -2.83 9.08 -4.06
N LEU A 82 -4.07 8.71 -3.72
CA LEU A 82 -5.28 9.29 -4.28
C LEU A 82 -5.42 10.77 -3.94
N THR A 83 -5.21 11.14 -2.67
CA THR A 83 -5.26 12.54 -2.23
C THR A 83 -4.26 13.38 -3.01
N ARG A 84 -3.02 12.90 -3.16
CA ARG A 84 -1.99 13.65 -3.88
C ARG A 84 -2.18 13.70 -5.39
N ALA A 85 -2.65 12.61 -6.00
CA ALA A 85 -2.99 12.62 -7.42
C ALA A 85 -4.12 13.61 -7.69
N HIS A 86 -5.14 13.65 -6.82
CA HIS A 86 -6.21 14.63 -6.89
C HIS A 86 -5.71 16.06 -6.68
N GLU A 87 -4.85 16.33 -5.69
CA GLU A 87 -4.22 17.65 -5.51
C GLU A 87 -3.38 18.09 -6.71
N ALA A 88 -2.77 17.14 -7.43
CA ALA A 88 -1.98 17.43 -8.63
C ALA A 88 -2.86 17.77 -9.85
N GLU A 89 -4.03 17.13 -10.00
CA GLU A 89 -4.95 17.37 -11.12
C GLU A 89 -5.86 18.60 -10.89
N PHE A 90 -6.36 18.78 -9.67
CA PHE A 90 -7.36 19.81 -9.35
C PHE A 90 -6.75 21.03 -8.63
N GLY A 91 -5.44 21.01 -8.37
CA GLY A 91 -4.78 21.98 -7.51
C GLY A 91 -5.13 21.76 -6.03
N LYS A 92 -4.33 22.32 -5.12
CA LYS A 92 -4.78 22.45 -3.73
C LYS A 92 -6.01 23.34 -3.75
N ILE A 93 -7.11 22.90 -3.13
CA ILE A 93 -8.18 23.81 -2.70
C ILE A 93 -7.52 24.70 -1.64
N SER A 94 -6.80 25.73 -2.08
CA SER A 94 -6.46 26.83 -1.21
C SER A 94 -7.80 27.38 -0.77
N GLU A 95 -8.07 27.29 0.53
CA GLU A 95 -9.09 28.08 1.20
C GLU A 95 -8.75 29.56 0.94
N SER A 96 -9.19 30.05 -0.20
CA SER A 96 -9.04 31.44 -0.65
C SER A 96 -10.46 31.99 -0.82
N ASN A 97 -10.96 32.51 0.30
CA ASN A 97 -12.16 33.34 0.51
C ASN A 97 -13.54 32.70 0.37
#